data_AF-M3ZFT6-F1
#
_entry.id   AF-M3ZFT6-F1
#
_cell.length_a   1.000
_cell.length_b   1.000
_cell.length_c   1.000
_cell.angle_alpha   90.00
_cell.angle_beta   90.00
_cell.angle_gamma   90.00
#
_symmetry.space_group_name_H-M   'P 1'
#
loop_
_entity.id
_entity.type
_entity.pdbx_description
1 polymer ?
#
loop_
_entity_poly.entity_id
_entity_poly.type
_entity_poly.pdbx_seq_one_letter_code
_entity_poly.pdbx_strand_id
1 'polypeptide(L)'
;FVCRFSHSNIQNNSESMGEPTKTKKEQRILQIISKDLIRTLRSEDTIALPSSGIRGIISKSRIGISEEREALKEAYNKEKEAKMKAAEERKNQILEIDQSQKENPELTEMQQDAQKRSKRIVSRAYDLQMEEEQEIKSLNKPSGCHQYFCLCAVQLILCIKDLMDEEERRLDIMMEVERRRGLADMKMIEDLHKKQRMEGKDQIYGQIKERMEEKLNDNMLKELEKEQVHRDQERMNREYLEAMENKRKEQQLLQEEIMRINADVTRAKEKRLEEEKLATTRAMDYLKQKMEREEEFEAEQERIKREKEKEITRLRALQQRAKDYKAEQDAIRAKRSQDISDRKWRMQQKQLAEKKARDEANLKASRLAQVKNKEYCMMLEANREKADMERVDQLAQIAKEKEVEQKYNEEAQRHAASLRQQVKEQELLAAEKRREKFKEAERMFEEDRQRNMRLLEVKQRKLQELK
;
A
#
# COMPACT_ATOMS: atom_id res chain seq x y z
N PHE A 1 -61.64 -57.92 -50.08
CA PHE A 1 -63.06 -57.99 -49.68
C PHE A 1 -63.89 -57.97 -50.96
N VAL A 2 -64.68 -58.98 -51.36
CA VAL A 2 -65.63 -59.87 -50.62
C VAL A 2 -66.82 -59.06 -50.12
N CYS A 3 -68.09 -59.30 -50.48
CA CYS A 3 -68.74 -60.20 -51.46
C CYS A 3 -70.11 -59.57 -51.89
N ARG A 4 -70.77 -59.86 -53.05
CA ARG A 4 -71.56 -61.08 -53.42
C ARG A 4 -72.74 -61.29 -52.44
N PHE A 5 -74.00 -61.55 -52.80
CA PHE A 5 -74.67 -62.30 -53.89
C PHE A 5 -76.10 -61.69 -54.10
N SER A 6 -76.67 -61.43 -55.31
CA SER A 6 -77.34 -62.34 -56.27
C SER A 6 -78.87 -62.51 -56.07
N HIS A 7 -79.72 -62.99 -57.01
CA HIS A 7 -79.49 -63.57 -58.36
C HIS A 7 -80.80 -63.64 -59.21
N SER A 8 -80.65 -63.82 -60.54
CA SER A 8 -81.49 -64.67 -61.42
C SER A 8 -82.96 -64.28 -61.74
N ASN A 9 -83.58 -64.65 -62.87
CA ASN A 9 -83.12 -65.18 -64.18
C ASN A 9 -84.20 -64.94 -65.27
N ILE A 10 -83.87 -64.45 -66.47
CA ILE A 10 -83.56 -65.17 -67.74
C ILE A 10 -84.75 -65.80 -68.48
N GLN A 11 -85.00 -65.28 -69.70
CA GLN A 11 -85.06 -65.99 -71.01
C GLN A 11 -84.93 -64.89 -72.10
N ASN A 12 -83.79 -64.62 -72.76
CA ASN A 12 -82.97 -65.41 -73.71
C ASN A 12 -83.78 -65.85 -74.96
N ASN A 13 -83.59 -65.22 -76.14
CA ASN A 13 -82.57 -65.51 -77.20
C ASN A 13 -83.16 -66.45 -78.29
N SER A 14 -82.72 -66.51 -79.56
CA SER A 14 -81.61 -65.87 -80.32
C SER A 14 -81.76 -66.13 -81.84
N GLU A 15 -81.08 -65.33 -82.68
CA GLU A 15 -80.43 -65.73 -83.99
C GLU A 15 -81.29 -66.30 -85.16
N SER A 16 -80.84 -66.39 -86.42
CA SER A 16 -79.91 -65.57 -87.25
C SER A 16 -79.97 -65.98 -88.75
N MET A 17 -79.33 -65.20 -89.64
CA MET A 17 -78.81 -65.57 -90.98
C MET A 17 -79.74 -66.03 -92.14
N GLY A 18 -79.32 -65.69 -93.39
CA GLY A 18 -79.33 -66.67 -94.50
C GLY A 18 -80.11 -66.36 -95.79
N GLU A 19 -79.49 -65.69 -96.76
CA GLU A 19 -79.89 -65.72 -98.19
C GLU A 19 -79.30 -66.99 -98.89
N PRO A 20 -79.78 -67.48 -100.08
CA PRO A 20 -79.13 -67.07 -101.34
C PRO A 20 -79.84 -67.29 -102.72
N THR A 21 -79.91 -66.24 -103.54
CA THR A 21 -79.50 -66.19 -104.98
C THR A 21 -80.18 -66.94 -106.17
N LYS A 22 -80.16 -66.26 -107.35
CA LYS A 22 -80.06 -66.73 -108.78
C LYS A 22 -81.34 -67.31 -109.45
N THR A 23 -81.52 -67.23 -110.78
CA THR A 23 -80.55 -67.20 -111.92
C THR A 23 -80.88 -66.19 -113.04
N LYS A 24 -79.84 -65.82 -113.84
CA LYS A 24 -79.97 -65.16 -115.15
C LYS A 24 -80.04 -66.19 -116.29
N LYS A 25 -80.63 -65.82 -117.43
CA LYS A 25 -80.19 -66.27 -118.78
C LYS A 25 -80.28 -65.13 -119.80
N GLU A 26 -79.13 -64.76 -120.37
CA GLU A 26 -78.98 -63.81 -121.47
C GLU A 26 -78.72 -64.59 -122.77
N GLN A 27 -79.52 -64.38 -123.84
CA GLN A 27 -79.22 -64.96 -125.17
C GLN A 27 -79.46 -63.95 -126.31
N ARG A 28 -78.39 -63.20 -126.61
CA ARG A 28 -77.95 -62.58 -127.86
C ARG A 28 -79.00 -62.27 -128.95
N ILE A 29 -79.10 -60.98 -129.26
CA ILE A 29 -79.77 -60.41 -130.44
C ILE A 29 -78.78 -60.37 -131.62
N LEU A 30 -79.27 -60.51 -132.85
CA LEU A 30 -78.61 -59.98 -134.06
C LEU A 30 -79.64 -59.19 -134.88
N GLN A 31 -79.42 -57.89 -135.03
CA GLN A 31 -80.16 -57.03 -135.96
C GLN A 31 -79.30 -56.85 -137.22
N ILE A 32 -79.88 -57.07 -138.40
CA ILE A 32 -79.30 -56.61 -139.66
C ILE A 32 -80.03 -55.33 -140.05
N ILE A 33 -79.28 -54.23 -140.21
CA ILE A 33 -79.80 -52.92 -140.61
C ILE A 33 -79.33 -52.66 -142.05
N SER A 34 -80.27 -52.45 -142.98
CA SER A 34 -79.96 -51.98 -144.33
C SER A 34 -80.99 -50.96 -144.81
N LYS A 35 -80.56 -49.69 -144.76
CA LYS A 35 -81.24 -48.41 -145.04
C LYS A 35 -82.62 -48.17 -144.39
N ASP A 36 -83.59 -49.09 -144.48
CA ASP A 36 -84.98 -48.84 -144.08
C ASP A 36 -85.69 -49.97 -143.29
N LEU A 37 -85.07 -51.14 -143.01
CA LEU A 37 -85.72 -52.26 -142.26
C LEU A 37 -84.75 -53.18 -141.46
N ILE A 38 -85.31 -54.01 -140.54
CA ILE A 38 -84.62 -54.94 -139.60
C ILE A 38 -85.37 -56.29 -139.46
N ARG A 39 -84.68 -57.45 -139.24
CA ARG A 39 -85.25 -58.84 -139.14
C ARG A 39 -84.47 -59.79 -138.18
N THR A 40 -85.08 -60.93 -137.76
CA THR A 40 -84.53 -62.01 -136.85
C THR A 40 -85.20 -63.41 -137.05
N LEU A 41 -84.51 -64.55 -136.80
CA LEU A 41 -84.99 -65.98 -136.95
C LEU A 41 -84.31 -67.02 -135.98
N ARG A 42 -84.70 -68.34 -135.99
CA ARG A 42 -84.25 -69.48 -135.10
C ARG A 42 -84.30 -70.91 -135.78
N SER A 43 -83.77 -72.00 -135.18
CA SER A 43 -83.65 -73.41 -135.73
C SER A 43 -83.69 -74.60 -134.68
N GLU A 44 -83.73 -75.90 -135.13
CA GLU A 44 -84.11 -77.16 -134.37
C GLU A 44 -83.36 -78.51 -134.76
N ASP A 45 -83.66 -79.69 -134.11
CA ASP A 45 -83.16 -81.12 -134.31
C ASP A 45 -83.91 -82.16 -133.37
N THR A 46 -83.95 -83.54 -133.36
CA THR A 46 -83.99 -84.75 -134.30
C THR A 46 -84.49 -86.08 -133.57
N ILE A 47 -84.41 -87.33 -134.14
CA ILE A 47 -85.20 -88.57 -133.77
C ILE A 47 -84.46 -89.97 -133.84
N ALA A 48 -84.79 -91.04 -133.03
CA ALA A 48 -84.60 -92.52 -133.32
C ALA A 48 -85.25 -93.55 -132.29
N LEU A 49 -85.32 -94.88 -132.58
CA LEU A 49 -86.00 -95.97 -131.79
C LEU A 49 -85.33 -97.40 -131.84
N PRO A 50 -85.44 -98.29 -130.80
CA PRO A 50 -84.91 -99.68 -130.79
C PRO A 50 -85.92 -100.83 -130.48
N SER A 51 -85.45 -102.10 -130.40
CA SER A 51 -86.26 -103.31 -130.66
C SER A 51 -86.28 -104.44 -129.60
N SER A 52 -87.34 -104.56 -128.78
CA SER A 52 -87.53 -105.67 -127.80
C SER A 52 -88.59 -106.72 -128.18
N GLY A 53 -89.44 -106.49 -129.19
CA GLY A 53 -90.65 -107.28 -129.45
C GLY A 53 -90.48 -108.70 -130.01
N ILE A 54 -89.27 -109.12 -130.41
CA ILE A 54 -89.05 -110.30 -131.27
C ILE A 54 -89.36 -111.64 -130.55
N ARG A 55 -89.17 -111.74 -129.23
CA ARG A 55 -89.34 -113.02 -128.50
C ARG A 55 -90.81 -113.43 -128.25
N GLY A 56 -91.78 -112.53 -128.44
CA GLY A 56 -93.21 -112.83 -128.26
C GLY A 56 -93.86 -113.69 -129.36
N ILE A 57 -93.13 -113.97 -130.44
CA ILE A 57 -93.64 -114.68 -131.62
C ILE A 57 -93.57 -116.22 -131.47
N ILE A 58 -92.59 -116.72 -130.72
CA ILE A 58 -92.25 -118.16 -130.67
C ILE A 58 -93.20 -118.98 -129.77
N SER A 59 -93.81 -118.37 -128.76
CA SER A 59 -94.68 -119.09 -127.80
C SER A 59 -96.11 -119.34 -128.28
N LYS A 60 -96.55 -118.74 -129.40
CA LYS A 60 -97.93 -118.86 -129.91
C LYS A 60 -98.19 -120.09 -130.78
N SER A 61 -97.21 -120.99 -130.95
CA SER A 61 -97.29 -122.13 -131.87
C SER A 61 -97.38 -123.49 -131.17
N ARG A 62 -98.46 -123.72 -130.41
CA ARG A 62 -99.01 -125.06 -130.14
C ARG A 62 -100.54 -125.00 -130.08
N ILE A 63 -101.20 -126.02 -130.62
CA ILE A 63 -102.64 -126.02 -130.90
C ILE A 63 -103.35 -126.84 -129.83
N GLY A 64 -104.42 -126.30 -129.23
CA GLY A 64 -105.17 -126.99 -128.18
C GLY A 64 -106.55 -126.39 -127.89
N ILE A 65 -107.57 -126.88 -128.60
CA ILE A 65 -108.99 -126.91 -128.16
C ILE A 65 -109.67 -125.52 -128.05
N SER A 66 -111.01 -125.49 -128.00
CA SER A 66 -111.81 -124.29 -128.29
C SER A 66 -112.13 -123.39 -127.10
N GLU A 67 -112.17 -123.92 -125.88
CA GLU A 67 -112.80 -123.26 -124.72
C GLU A 67 -111.95 -122.11 -124.15
N GLU A 68 -110.62 -122.26 -124.10
CA GLU A 68 -109.68 -121.19 -123.69
C GLU A 68 -109.80 -119.93 -124.59
N ARG A 69 -110.28 -120.13 -125.83
CA ARG A 69 -110.42 -119.08 -126.84
C ARG A 69 -111.58 -118.12 -126.56
N GLU A 70 -112.55 -118.53 -125.75
CA GLU A 70 -113.71 -117.72 -125.36
C GLU A 70 -113.43 -116.94 -124.07
N ALA A 71 -112.82 -117.59 -123.07
CA ALA A 71 -112.38 -116.95 -121.83
C ALA A 71 -111.43 -115.76 -122.08
N LEU A 72 -110.45 -115.91 -122.99
CA LEU A 72 -109.55 -114.82 -123.39
C LEU A 72 -110.28 -113.67 -124.11
N LYS A 73 -111.37 -113.97 -124.82
CA LYS A 73 -112.22 -112.99 -125.52
C LYS A 73 -113.00 -112.13 -124.52
N GLU A 74 -113.58 -112.76 -123.49
CA GLU A 74 -114.27 -112.03 -122.43
C GLU A 74 -113.34 -111.13 -121.63
N ALA A 75 -112.15 -111.62 -121.26
CA ALA A 75 -111.17 -110.83 -120.50
C ALA A 75 -110.77 -109.54 -121.26
N TYR A 76 -110.52 -109.67 -122.56
CA TYR A 76 -110.20 -108.54 -123.44
C TYR A 76 -111.36 -107.53 -123.56
N ASN A 77 -112.60 -108.01 -123.66
CA ASN A 77 -113.78 -107.13 -123.69
C ASN A 77 -113.97 -106.37 -122.37
N LYS A 78 -113.83 -107.04 -121.22
CA LYS A 78 -113.95 -106.43 -119.88
C LYS A 78 -112.89 -105.34 -119.66
N GLU A 79 -111.65 -105.55 -120.11
CA GLU A 79 -110.60 -104.52 -120.03
C GLU A 79 -110.90 -103.30 -120.93
N LYS A 80 -111.51 -103.52 -122.10
CA LYS A 80 -111.93 -102.44 -123.01
C LYS A 80 -113.08 -101.61 -122.41
N GLU A 81 -114.08 -102.24 -121.81
CA GLU A 81 -115.19 -101.53 -121.15
C GLU A 81 -114.73 -100.68 -119.96
N ALA A 82 -113.80 -101.19 -119.13
CA ALA A 82 -113.24 -100.43 -118.02
C ALA A 82 -112.53 -99.14 -118.50
N LYS A 83 -111.81 -99.20 -119.62
CA LYS A 83 -111.14 -98.04 -120.23
C LYS A 83 -112.11 -97.02 -120.83
N MET A 84 -113.29 -97.45 -121.30
CA MET A 84 -114.34 -96.54 -121.76
C MET A 84 -114.98 -95.77 -120.59
N LYS A 85 -115.38 -96.46 -119.53
CA LYS A 85 -116.02 -95.82 -118.34
C LYS A 85 -115.11 -94.77 -117.70
N ALA A 86 -113.83 -95.08 -117.53
CA ALA A 86 -112.82 -94.14 -117.00
C ALA A 86 -112.55 -92.91 -117.91
N ALA A 87 -113.03 -92.90 -119.16
CA ALA A 87 -113.00 -91.74 -120.04
C ALA A 87 -114.31 -90.91 -119.94
N GLU A 88 -115.46 -91.56 -119.76
CA GLU A 88 -116.75 -90.90 -119.54
C GLU A 88 -116.81 -90.16 -118.20
N GLU A 89 -116.29 -90.75 -117.12
CA GLU A 89 -116.20 -90.10 -115.80
C GLU A 89 -115.43 -88.77 -115.85
N ARG A 90 -114.29 -88.74 -116.56
CA ARG A 90 -113.49 -87.50 -116.75
C ARG A 90 -114.23 -86.46 -117.60
N LYS A 91 -115.00 -86.90 -118.60
CA LYS A 91 -115.82 -86.00 -119.43
C LYS A 91 -116.91 -85.34 -118.59
N ASN A 92 -117.53 -86.08 -117.67
CA ASN A 92 -118.57 -85.56 -116.78
C ASN A 92 -118.00 -84.53 -115.78
N GLN A 93 -116.84 -84.80 -115.17
CA GLN A 93 -116.16 -83.84 -114.28
C GLN A 93 -115.84 -82.51 -114.97
N ILE A 94 -115.43 -82.53 -116.25
CA ILE A 94 -115.19 -81.30 -117.03
C ILE A 94 -116.49 -80.52 -117.24
N LEU A 95 -117.62 -81.20 -117.45
CA LEU A 95 -118.93 -80.56 -117.64
C LEU A 95 -119.47 -79.93 -116.35
N GLU A 96 -119.27 -80.53 -115.18
CA GLU A 96 -119.66 -79.94 -113.88
C GLU A 96 -118.86 -78.66 -113.58
N ILE A 97 -117.55 -78.66 -113.87
CA ILE A 97 -116.71 -77.45 -113.73
C ILE A 97 -117.21 -76.34 -114.68
N ASP A 98 -117.47 -76.68 -115.95
CA ASP A 98 -117.97 -75.75 -116.98
C ASP A 98 -119.42 -75.26 -116.72
N GLN A 99 -120.19 -75.94 -115.86
CA GLN A 99 -121.48 -75.44 -115.35
C GLN A 99 -121.29 -74.49 -114.16
N SER A 100 -120.48 -74.86 -113.16
CA SER A 100 -120.28 -74.02 -111.95
C SER A 100 -119.71 -72.62 -112.27
N GLN A 101 -118.86 -72.50 -113.30
CA GLN A 101 -118.34 -71.22 -113.80
C GLN A 101 -119.39 -70.34 -114.50
N LYS A 102 -120.51 -70.91 -114.95
CA LYS A 102 -121.62 -70.16 -115.58
C LYS A 102 -122.65 -69.68 -114.58
N GLU A 103 -122.84 -70.40 -113.48
CA GLU A 103 -123.77 -70.01 -112.41
C GLU A 103 -123.19 -68.90 -111.51
N ASN A 104 -121.88 -68.90 -111.28
CA ASN A 104 -121.19 -67.88 -110.49
C ASN A 104 -120.06 -67.20 -111.28
N PRO A 105 -120.39 -66.32 -112.26
CA PRO A 105 -119.37 -65.52 -112.95
C PRO A 105 -118.71 -64.54 -111.96
N GLU A 106 -117.38 -64.56 -111.89
CA GLU A 106 -116.62 -63.65 -111.03
C GLU A 106 -116.85 -62.18 -111.44
N LEU A 107 -117.51 -61.40 -110.58
CA LEU A 107 -117.85 -60.01 -110.86
C LEU A 107 -116.59 -59.20 -111.16
N THR A 108 -116.55 -58.59 -112.34
CA THR A 108 -115.41 -57.79 -112.80
C THR A 108 -115.15 -56.63 -111.84
N GLU A 109 -113.89 -56.26 -111.61
CA GLU A 109 -113.49 -55.23 -110.64
C GLU A 109 -114.32 -53.93 -110.74
N MET A 110 -114.61 -53.47 -111.97
CA MET A 110 -115.48 -52.33 -112.26
C MET A 110 -116.92 -52.47 -111.70
N GLN A 111 -117.50 -53.67 -111.72
CA GLN A 111 -118.83 -53.96 -111.17
C GLN A 111 -118.80 -54.00 -109.64
N GLN A 112 -117.74 -54.58 -109.06
CA GLN A 112 -117.53 -54.54 -107.61
C GLN A 112 -117.39 -53.10 -107.12
N ASP A 113 -116.64 -52.27 -107.84
CA ASP A 113 -116.42 -50.87 -107.48
C ASP A 113 -117.68 -50.01 -107.67
N ALA A 114 -118.49 -50.28 -108.69
CA ALA A 114 -119.83 -49.71 -108.82
C ALA A 114 -120.73 -50.09 -107.63
N GLN A 115 -120.68 -51.35 -107.16
CA GLN A 115 -121.43 -51.78 -105.99
C GLN A 115 -120.91 -51.13 -104.69
N LYS A 116 -119.59 -51.00 -104.51
CA LYS A 116 -118.98 -50.26 -103.37
C LYS A 116 -119.41 -48.79 -103.36
N ARG A 117 -119.41 -48.12 -104.53
CA ARG A 117 -119.87 -46.73 -104.68
C ARG A 117 -121.34 -46.59 -104.34
N SER A 118 -122.20 -47.47 -104.88
CA SER A 118 -123.63 -47.52 -104.53
C SER A 118 -123.84 -47.71 -103.02
N LYS A 119 -123.15 -48.69 -102.40
CA LYS A 119 -123.20 -48.92 -100.94
C LYS A 119 -122.75 -47.70 -100.12
N ARG A 120 -121.71 -46.97 -100.53
CA ARG A 120 -121.27 -45.72 -99.88
C ARG A 120 -122.25 -44.56 -100.07
N ILE A 121 -122.94 -44.49 -101.21
CA ILE A 121 -123.98 -43.47 -101.46
C ILE A 121 -125.21 -43.76 -100.59
N VAL A 122 -125.64 -45.03 -100.52
CA VAL A 122 -126.74 -45.46 -99.66
C VAL A 122 -126.41 -45.30 -98.18
N SER A 123 -125.19 -45.68 -97.73
CA SER A 123 -124.79 -45.46 -96.34
C SER A 123 -124.78 -43.97 -96.02
N ARG A 124 -124.14 -43.13 -96.84
CA ARG A 124 -124.10 -41.68 -96.58
C ARG A 124 -125.49 -41.02 -96.64
N ALA A 125 -126.40 -41.50 -97.49
CA ALA A 125 -127.78 -41.03 -97.51
C ALA A 125 -128.53 -41.41 -96.22
N TYR A 126 -128.30 -42.62 -95.70
CA TYR A 126 -128.81 -43.06 -94.41
C TYR A 126 -128.17 -42.27 -93.24
N ASP A 127 -126.86 -42.10 -93.23
CA ASP A 127 -126.11 -41.33 -92.22
C ASP A 127 -126.66 -39.88 -92.13
N LEU A 128 -126.91 -39.24 -93.28
CA LEU A 128 -127.52 -37.90 -93.35
C LEU A 128 -128.99 -37.88 -92.89
N GLN A 129 -129.77 -38.95 -93.13
CA GLN A 129 -131.12 -39.07 -92.59
C GLN A 129 -131.10 -39.23 -91.07
N MET A 130 -130.18 -40.01 -90.51
CA MET A 130 -129.97 -40.13 -89.07
C MET A 130 -129.51 -38.78 -88.47
N GLU A 131 -128.58 -38.06 -89.11
CA GLU A 131 -128.21 -36.69 -88.71
C GLU A 131 -129.39 -35.70 -88.79
N GLU A 132 -130.41 -35.99 -89.60
CA GLU A 132 -131.62 -35.16 -89.67
C GLU A 132 -132.62 -35.41 -88.53
N GLU A 133 -132.54 -36.54 -87.82
CA GLU A 133 -133.43 -36.86 -86.70
C GLU A 133 -133.26 -35.89 -85.52
N GLN A 134 -134.38 -35.53 -84.88
CA GLN A 134 -134.37 -34.53 -83.80
C GLN A 134 -133.61 -35.02 -82.54
N GLU A 135 -133.58 -36.33 -82.30
CA GLU A 135 -132.88 -36.93 -81.17
C GLU A 135 -131.36 -36.83 -81.36
N ILE A 136 -130.83 -37.20 -82.53
CA ILE A 136 -129.41 -37.05 -82.85
C ILE A 136 -128.99 -35.57 -82.91
N LYS A 137 -129.84 -34.68 -83.46
CA LYS A 137 -129.67 -33.22 -83.35
C LYS A 137 -129.70 -32.70 -81.91
N SER A 138 -130.34 -33.41 -80.96
CA SER A 138 -130.31 -33.06 -79.55
C SER A 138 -129.02 -33.51 -78.86
N LEU A 139 -128.50 -34.70 -79.20
CA LEU A 139 -127.25 -35.27 -78.68
C LEU A 139 -126.00 -34.57 -79.22
N ASN A 140 -126.04 -34.06 -80.45
CA ASN A 140 -124.91 -33.34 -81.05
C ASN A 140 -124.70 -31.93 -80.44
N LYS A 141 -125.74 -31.31 -79.87
CA LYS A 141 -125.64 -29.99 -79.19
C LYS A 141 -124.63 -29.97 -78.04
N PRO A 142 -124.72 -30.83 -77.00
CA PRO A 142 -123.75 -30.83 -75.91
C PRO A 142 -122.33 -31.19 -76.36
N SER A 143 -122.17 -31.97 -77.43
CA SER A 143 -120.85 -32.25 -78.03
C SER A 143 -120.20 -30.97 -78.58
N GLY A 144 -120.93 -30.18 -79.37
CA GLY A 144 -120.47 -28.87 -79.85
C GLY A 144 -120.19 -27.88 -78.71
N CYS A 145 -121.04 -27.85 -77.67
CA CYS A 145 -120.78 -27.05 -76.47
C CYS A 145 -119.50 -27.48 -75.75
N HIS A 146 -119.26 -28.78 -75.59
CA HIS A 146 -118.06 -29.30 -74.93
C HIS A 146 -116.78 -28.94 -75.72
N GLN A 147 -116.80 -29.05 -77.05
CA GLN A 147 -115.70 -28.60 -77.91
C GLN A 147 -115.39 -27.11 -77.70
N TYR A 148 -116.42 -26.26 -77.65
CA TYR A 148 -116.27 -24.83 -77.35
C TYR A 148 -115.69 -24.59 -75.94
N PHE A 149 -116.17 -25.29 -74.91
CA PHE A 149 -115.61 -25.19 -73.56
C PHE A 149 -114.13 -25.64 -73.49
N CYS A 150 -113.74 -26.70 -74.20
CA CYS A 150 -112.34 -27.13 -74.28
C CYS A 150 -111.45 -26.10 -74.99
N LEU A 151 -111.93 -25.51 -76.09
CA LEU A 151 -111.22 -24.41 -76.78
C LEU A 151 -111.05 -23.19 -75.87
N CYS A 152 -112.11 -22.78 -75.17
CA CYS A 152 -112.04 -21.68 -74.19
C CYS A 152 -111.13 -22.00 -73.01
N ALA A 153 -111.11 -23.24 -72.51
CA ALA A 153 -110.22 -23.65 -71.42
C ALA A 153 -108.74 -23.62 -71.83
N VAL A 154 -108.41 -24.12 -73.03
CA VAL A 154 -107.04 -24.03 -73.58
C VAL A 154 -106.65 -22.57 -73.79
N GLN A 155 -107.53 -21.75 -74.37
CA GLN A 155 -107.26 -20.32 -74.57
C GLN A 155 -107.05 -19.59 -73.24
N LEU A 156 -107.84 -19.88 -72.20
CA LEU A 156 -107.69 -19.28 -70.88
C LEU A 156 -106.40 -19.72 -70.17
N ILE A 157 -105.99 -20.99 -70.32
CA ILE A 157 -104.69 -21.48 -69.82
C ILE A 157 -103.53 -20.79 -70.55
N LEU A 158 -103.63 -20.55 -71.85
CA LEU A 158 -102.62 -19.79 -72.61
C LEU A 158 -102.56 -18.34 -72.12
N CYS A 159 -103.68 -17.62 -72.06
CA CYS A 159 -103.71 -16.24 -71.55
C CYS A 159 -103.16 -16.12 -70.12
N ILE A 160 -103.41 -17.11 -69.24
CA ILE A 160 -102.82 -17.14 -67.89
C ILE A 160 -101.30 -17.31 -67.95
N LYS A 161 -100.78 -18.17 -68.84
CA LYS A 161 -99.32 -18.30 -69.03
C LYS A 161 -98.70 -17.04 -69.59
N ASP A 162 -99.30 -16.43 -70.61
CA ASP A 162 -98.79 -15.19 -71.21
C ASP A 162 -98.65 -14.07 -70.16
N LEU A 163 -99.64 -13.96 -69.25
CA LEU A 163 -99.63 -13.03 -68.11
C LEU A 163 -98.60 -13.40 -67.02
N MET A 164 -98.42 -14.70 -66.73
CA MET A 164 -97.38 -15.16 -65.78
C MET A 164 -95.98 -14.88 -66.33
N ASP A 165 -95.71 -15.25 -67.58
CA ASP A 165 -94.45 -14.99 -68.26
C ASP A 165 -94.17 -13.48 -68.37
N GLU A 166 -95.20 -12.63 -68.47
CA GLU A 166 -95.07 -11.16 -68.43
C GLU A 166 -94.66 -10.63 -67.05
N GLU A 167 -95.24 -11.13 -65.96
CA GLU A 167 -94.83 -10.74 -64.60
C GLU A 167 -93.45 -11.33 -64.24
N GLU A 168 -93.12 -12.56 -64.67
CA GLU A 168 -91.76 -13.11 -64.54
C GLU A 168 -90.72 -12.24 -65.27
N ARG A 169 -90.98 -11.87 -66.53
CA ARG A 169 -90.14 -10.93 -67.29
C ARG A 169 -89.99 -9.57 -66.59
N ARG A 170 -91.04 -9.07 -65.95
CA ARG A 170 -91.03 -7.82 -65.17
C ARG A 170 -90.22 -7.96 -63.88
N LEU A 171 -90.33 -9.09 -63.17
CA LEU A 171 -89.56 -9.38 -61.95
C LEU A 171 -88.08 -9.56 -62.26
N ASP A 172 -87.72 -10.23 -63.36
CA ASP A 172 -86.33 -10.33 -63.84
C ASP A 172 -85.72 -8.96 -64.14
N ILE A 173 -86.47 -8.07 -64.80
CA ILE A 173 -86.04 -6.69 -65.06
C ILE A 173 -85.81 -5.94 -63.73
N MET A 174 -86.70 -6.10 -62.75
CA MET A 174 -86.55 -5.49 -61.42
C MET A 174 -85.30 -6.02 -60.69
N MET A 175 -85.11 -7.34 -60.64
CA MET A 175 -83.94 -7.97 -60.01
C MET A 175 -82.63 -7.55 -60.69
N GLU A 176 -82.60 -7.46 -62.02
CA GLU A 176 -81.42 -6.99 -62.76
C GLU A 176 -81.13 -5.50 -62.51
N VAL A 177 -82.16 -4.66 -62.33
CA VAL A 177 -82.00 -3.25 -61.90
C VAL A 177 -81.45 -3.16 -60.48
N GLU A 178 -81.94 -3.96 -59.54
CA GLU A 178 -81.42 -3.98 -58.16
C GLU A 178 -79.99 -4.52 -58.09
N ARG A 179 -79.67 -5.58 -58.83
CA ARG A 179 -78.31 -6.10 -58.97
C ARG A 179 -77.35 -5.06 -59.56
N ARG A 180 -77.80 -4.31 -60.58
CA ARG A 180 -77.02 -3.19 -61.15
C ARG A 180 -76.82 -2.04 -60.16
N ARG A 181 -77.84 -1.71 -59.35
CA ARG A 181 -77.72 -0.71 -58.28
C ARG A 181 -76.69 -1.15 -57.24
N GLY A 182 -76.80 -2.36 -56.68
CA GLY A 182 -75.83 -2.88 -55.72
C GLY A 182 -74.39 -2.93 -56.26
N LEU A 183 -74.21 -3.26 -57.54
CA LEU A 183 -72.90 -3.19 -58.20
C LEU A 183 -72.39 -1.76 -58.44
N ALA A 184 -73.26 -0.76 -58.55
CA ALA A 184 -72.87 0.65 -58.61
C ALA A 184 -72.50 1.19 -57.22
N ASP A 185 -73.28 0.85 -56.20
CA ASP A 185 -73.04 1.25 -54.80
C ASP A 185 -71.70 0.67 -54.29
N MET A 186 -71.43 -0.62 -54.56
CA MET A 186 -70.15 -1.26 -54.22
C MET A 186 -68.96 -0.58 -54.93
N LYS A 187 -69.10 -0.20 -56.21
CA LYS A 187 -68.05 0.56 -56.92
C LYS A 187 -67.84 1.95 -56.33
N MET A 188 -68.90 2.64 -55.92
CA MET A 188 -68.81 3.94 -55.25
C MET A 188 -68.07 3.84 -53.92
N ILE A 189 -68.30 2.75 -53.16
CA ILE A 189 -67.56 2.44 -51.92
C ILE A 189 -66.09 2.10 -52.22
N GLU A 190 -65.80 1.29 -53.24
CA GLU A 190 -64.43 0.98 -53.67
C GLU A 190 -63.63 2.22 -54.10
N ASP A 191 -64.24 3.12 -54.89
CA ASP A 191 -63.62 4.38 -55.31
C ASP A 191 -63.45 5.36 -54.13
N LEU A 192 -64.35 5.36 -53.14
CA LEU A 192 -64.18 6.15 -51.91
C LEU A 192 -63.02 5.61 -51.06
N HIS A 193 -62.94 4.30 -50.83
CA HIS A 193 -61.79 3.66 -50.18
C HIS A 193 -60.48 3.83 -50.98
N LYS A 194 -60.55 3.99 -52.30
CA LYS A 194 -59.39 4.28 -53.15
C LYS A 194 -58.94 5.74 -53.00
N LYS A 195 -59.86 6.70 -52.95
CA LYS A 195 -59.57 8.12 -52.66
C LYS A 195 -58.93 8.28 -51.28
N GLN A 196 -59.54 7.72 -50.23
CA GLN A 196 -58.98 7.76 -48.86
C GLN A 196 -57.57 7.15 -48.78
N ARG A 197 -57.30 6.06 -49.51
CA ARG A 197 -55.94 5.47 -49.59
C ARG A 197 -54.95 6.38 -50.33
N MET A 198 -55.38 7.13 -51.33
CA MET A 198 -54.54 8.12 -52.02
C MET A 198 -54.29 9.34 -51.14
N GLU A 199 -55.33 9.88 -50.48
CA GLU A 199 -55.23 11.00 -49.55
C GLU A 199 -54.29 10.67 -48.38
N GLY A 200 -54.45 9.52 -47.73
CA GLY A 200 -53.55 9.07 -46.66
C GLY A 200 -52.11 8.78 -47.15
N LYS A 201 -51.95 8.24 -48.37
CA LYS A 201 -50.64 8.11 -49.02
C LYS A 201 -49.98 9.47 -49.20
N ASP A 202 -50.70 10.45 -49.76
CA ASP A 202 -50.12 11.74 -50.12
C ASP A 202 -49.83 12.61 -48.87
N GLN A 203 -50.61 12.45 -47.79
CA GLN A 203 -50.28 12.98 -46.46
C GLN A 203 -48.96 12.41 -45.92
N ILE A 204 -48.74 11.09 -46.04
CA ILE A 204 -47.48 10.44 -45.63
C ILE A 204 -46.31 10.95 -46.49
N TYR A 205 -46.50 11.16 -47.80
CA TYR A 205 -45.48 11.78 -48.65
C TYR A 205 -45.20 13.25 -48.29
N GLY A 206 -46.19 14.00 -47.80
CA GLY A 206 -46.01 15.33 -47.21
C GLY A 206 -45.09 15.26 -45.99
N GLN A 207 -45.45 14.47 -44.99
CA GLN A 207 -44.67 14.29 -43.75
C GLN A 207 -43.25 13.78 -44.00
N ILE A 208 -43.02 12.96 -45.02
CA ILE A 208 -41.68 12.51 -45.42
C ILE A 208 -40.86 13.66 -46.02
N LYS A 209 -41.46 14.55 -46.83
CA LYS A 209 -40.77 15.74 -47.35
C LYS A 209 -40.44 16.73 -46.24
N GLU A 210 -41.43 17.07 -45.42
CA GLU A 210 -41.27 17.97 -44.26
C GLU A 210 -40.11 17.53 -43.38
N ARG A 211 -40.07 16.25 -42.97
CA ARG A 211 -38.96 15.70 -42.16
C ARG A 211 -37.61 15.66 -42.87
N MET A 212 -37.58 15.58 -44.20
CA MET A 212 -36.34 15.64 -44.97
C MET A 212 -35.83 17.08 -45.10
N GLU A 213 -36.73 18.06 -45.19
CA GLU A 213 -36.43 19.50 -45.18
C GLU A 213 -35.99 19.96 -43.77
N GLU A 214 -36.71 19.55 -42.71
CA GLU A 214 -36.29 19.70 -41.32
C GLU A 214 -34.88 19.15 -41.10
N LYS A 215 -34.62 17.89 -41.50
CA LYS A 215 -33.31 17.25 -41.37
C LYS A 215 -32.20 17.95 -42.17
N LEU A 216 -32.54 18.57 -43.30
CA LEU A 216 -31.58 19.38 -44.07
C LEU A 216 -31.26 20.68 -43.33
N ASN A 217 -32.26 21.40 -42.83
CA ASN A 217 -32.09 22.60 -42.02
C ASN A 217 -31.26 22.30 -40.75
N ASP A 218 -31.54 21.19 -40.08
CA ASP A 218 -30.81 20.67 -38.93
C ASP A 218 -29.32 20.43 -39.21
N ASN A 219 -28.97 20.01 -40.44
CA ASN A 219 -27.58 19.81 -40.85
C ASN A 219 -26.91 21.16 -41.17
N MET A 220 -27.61 22.05 -41.89
CA MET A 220 -27.12 23.41 -42.18
C MET A 220 -26.83 24.18 -40.88
N LEU A 221 -27.70 24.09 -39.86
CA LEU A 221 -27.47 24.68 -38.55
C LEU A 221 -26.21 24.11 -37.88
N LYS A 222 -26.05 22.78 -37.86
CA LYS A 222 -24.86 22.11 -37.30
C LYS A 222 -23.58 22.42 -38.07
N GLU A 223 -23.66 22.82 -39.34
CA GLU A 223 -22.50 23.28 -40.12
C GLU A 223 -22.14 24.73 -39.79
N LEU A 224 -23.14 25.62 -39.68
CA LEU A 224 -22.93 26.99 -39.20
C LEU A 224 -22.40 27.03 -37.75
N GLU A 225 -22.87 26.16 -36.87
CA GLU A 225 -22.35 25.99 -35.50
C GLU A 225 -20.87 25.56 -35.52
N LYS A 226 -20.49 24.56 -36.32
CA LYS A 226 -19.08 24.16 -36.48
C LYS A 226 -18.22 25.32 -36.99
N GLU A 227 -18.68 26.07 -38.00
CA GLU A 227 -17.93 27.22 -38.50
C GLU A 227 -17.77 28.33 -37.45
N GLN A 228 -18.75 28.54 -36.58
CA GLN A 228 -18.63 29.50 -35.47
C GLN A 228 -17.61 29.01 -34.45
N VAL A 229 -17.70 27.74 -34.02
CA VAL A 229 -16.74 27.12 -33.10
C VAL A 229 -15.32 27.12 -33.69
N HIS A 230 -15.14 26.88 -34.99
CA HIS A 230 -13.84 26.99 -35.66
C HIS A 230 -13.31 28.43 -35.65
N ARG A 231 -14.13 29.42 -36.02
CA ARG A 231 -13.74 30.85 -35.99
C ARG A 231 -13.35 31.32 -34.59
N ASP A 232 -14.06 30.87 -33.56
CA ASP A 232 -13.73 31.22 -32.17
C ASP A 232 -12.51 30.47 -31.65
N GLN A 233 -12.29 29.22 -32.06
CA GLN A 233 -11.05 28.50 -31.76
C GLN A 233 -9.83 29.16 -32.44
N GLU A 234 -9.96 29.62 -33.68
CA GLU A 234 -8.92 30.39 -34.37
C GLU A 234 -8.61 31.71 -33.67
N ARG A 235 -9.65 32.44 -33.24
CA ARG A 235 -9.53 33.67 -32.44
C ARG A 235 -8.77 33.42 -31.13
N MET A 236 -9.20 32.43 -30.35
CA MET A 236 -8.54 32.05 -29.09
C MET A 236 -7.10 31.58 -29.29
N ASN A 237 -6.82 30.82 -30.37
CA ASN A 237 -5.47 30.40 -30.73
C ASN A 237 -4.57 31.60 -31.07
N ARG A 238 -5.10 32.58 -31.80
CA ARG A 238 -4.38 33.81 -32.15
C ARG A 238 -4.10 34.66 -30.91
N GLU A 239 -5.10 34.91 -30.07
CA GLU A 239 -4.94 35.65 -28.81
C GLU A 239 -3.93 34.98 -27.87
N TYR A 240 -3.92 33.64 -27.82
CA TYR A 240 -2.91 32.87 -27.09
C TYR A 240 -1.49 33.06 -27.65
N LEU A 241 -1.32 33.05 -28.98
CA LEU A 241 -0.02 33.30 -29.62
C LEU A 241 0.47 34.73 -29.36
N GLU A 242 -0.38 35.74 -29.50
CA GLU A 242 -0.06 37.13 -29.19
C GLU A 242 0.33 37.31 -27.71
N ALA A 243 -0.40 36.68 -26.78
CA ALA A 243 -0.07 36.70 -25.36
C ALA A 243 1.26 35.99 -25.04
N MET A 244 1.60 34.91 -25.75
CA MET A 244 2.87 34.19 -25.60
C MET A 244 4.04 34.96 -26.21
N GLU A 245 3.84 35.70 -27.30
CA GLU A 245 4.83 36.64 -27.81
C GLU A 245 5.07 37.81 -26.84
N ASN A 246 4.01 38.40 -26.29
CA ASN A 246 4.14 39.53 -25.38
C ASN A 246 4.89 39.14 -24.10
N LYS A 247 4.59 37.96 -23.53
CA LYS A 247 5.39 37.38 -22.43
C LYS A 247 6.87 37.16 -22.79
N ARG A 248 7.19 36.77 -24.03
CA ARG A 248 8.59 36.67 -24.48
C ARG A 248 9.27 38.04 -24.59
N LYS A 249 8.56 39.05 -25.09
CA LYS A 249 9.05 40.45 -25.18
C LYS A 249 9.28 41.03 -23.77
N GLU A 250 8.34 40.82 -22.84
CA GLU A 250 8.46 41.18 -21.42
C GLU A 250 9.67 40.49 -20.76
N GLN A 251 9.86 39.18 -20.98
CA GLN A 251 11.01 38.44 -20.47
C GLN A 251 12.34 38.95 -21.03
N GLN A 252 12.40 39.32 -22.31
CA GLN A 252 13.59 39.91 -22.94
C GLN A 252 13.90 41.29 -22.35
N LEU A 253 12.91 42.17 -22.21
CA LEU A 253 13.07 43.50 -21.60
C LEU A 253 13.54 43.39 -20.14
N LEU A 254 12.94 42.50 -19.35
CA LEU A 254 13.36 42.23 -17.97
C LEU A 254 14.79 41.66 -17.91
N GLN A 255 15.17 40.79 -18.84
CA GLN A 255 16.52 40.24 -18.92
C GLN A 255 17.55 41.32 -19.29
N GLU A 256 17.23 42.23 -20.21
CA GLU A 256 18.05 43.41 -20.51
C GLU A 256 18.20 44.33 -19.29
N GLU A 257 17.12 44.60 -18.56
CA GLU A 257 17.14 45.44 -17.36
C GLU A 257 18.00 44.80 -16.25
N ILE A 258 17.87 43.49 -16.02
CA ILE A 258 18.74 42.71 -15.13
C ILE A 258 20.20 42.78 -15.57
N MET A 259 20.50 42.71 -16.88
CA MET A 259 21.88 42.88 -17.38
C MET A 259 22.42 44.29 -17.14
N ARG A 260 21.61 45.34 -17.33
CA ARG A 260 22.00 46.74 -17.05
C ARG A 260 22.28 46.94 -15.56
N ILE A 261 21.36 46.52 -14.69
CA ILE A 261 21.51 46.59 -13.23
C ILE A 261 22.75 45.82 -12.76
N ASN A 262 22.99 44.61 -13.28
CA ASN A 262 24.18 43.83 -12.93
C ASN A 262 25.47 44.53 -13.36
N ALA A 263 25.51 45.15 -14.54
CA ALA A 263 26.66 45.92 -15.02
C ALA A 263 26.92 47.19 -14.20
N ASP A 264 25.87 47.86 -13.71
CA ASP A 264 26.03 49.00 -12.79
C ASP A 264 26.48 48.53 -11.40
N VAL A 265 26.02 47.37 -10.93
CA VAL A 265 26.49 46.74 -9.69
C VAL A 265 27.96 46.31 -9.77
N THR A 266 28.45 45.80 -10.91
CA THR A 266 29.90 45.51 -11.06
C THR A 266 30.72 46.79 -11.07
N ARG A 267 30.34 47.82 -11.84
CA ARG A 267 31.00 49.14 -11.84
C ARG A 267 31.03 49.78 -10.44
N ALA A 268 29.96 49.62 -9.66
CA ALA A 268 29.90 50.13 -8.29
C ALA A 268 30.81 49.36 -7.34
N LYS A 269 30.96 48.04 -7.51
CA LYS A 269 31.92 47.21 -6.75
C LYS A 269 33.36 47.55 -7.11
N GLU A 270 33.66 47.75 -8.40
CA GLU A 270 34.98 48.15 -8.89
C GLU A 270 35.41 49.49 -8.27
N LYS A 271 34.54 50.51 -8.32
CA LYS A 271 34.81 51.82 -7.69
C LYS A 271 35.04 51.71 -6.18
N ARG A 272 34.23 50.93 -5.45
CA ARG A 272 34.46 50.70 -4.01
C ARG A 272 35.80 50.02 -3.74
N LEU A 273 36.19 49.04 -4.57
CA LEU A 273 37.49 48.38 -4.44
C LEU A 273 38.66 49.33 -4.75
N GLU A 274 38.48 50.29 -5.65
CA GLU A 274 39.44 51.37 -5.90
C GLU A 274 39.51 52.38 -4.73
N GLU A 275 38.36 52.77 -4.16
CA GLU A 275 38.27 53.59 -2.95
C GLU A 275 38.93 52.90 -1.74
N GLU A 276 38.72 51.60 -1.54
CA GLU A 276 39.36 50.78 -0.51
C GLU A 276 40.88 50.65 -0.73
N LYS A 277 41.34 50.48 -1.98
CA LYS A 277 42.77 50.52 -2.33
C LYS A 277 43.39 51.89 -2.03
N LEU A 278 42.70 52.98 -2.35
CA LEU A 278 43.15 54.35 -2.05
C LEU A 278 43.11 54.66 -0.55
N ALA A 279 42.16 54.11 0.19
CA ALA A 279 42.10 54.25 1.64
C ALA A 279 43.22 53.46 2.34
N THR A 280 43.50 52.24 1.89
CA THR A 280 44.57 51.40 2.44
C THR A 280 45.97 51.93 2.12
N THR A 281 46.24 52.47 0.92
CA THR A 281 47.52 53.15 0.65
C THR A 281 47.70 54.40 1.51
N ARG A 282 46.67 55.27 1.60
CA ARG A 282 46.70 56.45 2.48
C ARG A 282 46.91 56.08 3.96
N ALA A 283 46.30 54.99 4.43
CA ALA A 283 46.50 54.49 5.79
C ALA A 283 47.93 53.97 6.00
N MET A 284 48.48 53.21 5.04
CA MET A 284 49.86 52.73 5.10
C MET A 284 50.88 53.87 5.06
N ASP A 285 50.67 54.90 4.25
CA ASP A 285 51.56 56.05 4.16
C ASP A 285 51.45 56.96 5.39
N TYR A 286 50.25 57.13 5.96
CA TYR A 286 50.08 57.77 7.28
C TYR A 286 50.79 56.98 8.39
N LEU A 287 50.71 55.65 8.37
CA LEU A 287 51.42 54.79 9.33
C LEU A 287 52.93 54.90 9.19
N LYS A 288 53.49 54.88 7.97
CA LYS A 288 54.93 55.14 7.74
C LYS A 288 55.36 56.48 8.33
N GLN A 289 54.68 57.56 7.97
CA GLN A 289 55.01 58.90 8.50
C GLN A 289 54.83 59.02 10.02
N LYS A 290 53.93 58.22 10.62
CA LYS A 290 53.79 58.12 12.07
C LYS A 290 54.98 57.36 12.68
N MET A 291 55.36 56.22 12.11
CA MET A 291 56.54 55.45 12.53
C MET A 291 57.81 56.29 12.41
N GLU A 292 58.05 56.96 11.27
CA GLU A 292 59.20 57.86 11.07
C GLU A 292 59.27 58.94 12.16
N ARG A 293 58.15 59.59 12.49
CA ARG A 293 58.08 60.60 13.56
C ARG A 293 58.24 60.02 14.97
N GLU A 294 57.83 58.77 15.20
CA GLU A 294 58.03 58.06 16.46
C GLU A 294 59.47 57.56 16.60
N GLU A 295 60.11 57.10 15.52
CA GLU A 295 61.52 56.70 15.45
C GLU A 295 62.46 57.91 15.62
N GLU A 296 62.13 59.07 15.02
CA GLU A 296 62.84 60.34 15.27
C GLU A 296 62.75 60.73 16.76
N PHE A 297 61.55 60.70 17.34
CA PHE A 297 61.34 61.03 18.75
C PHE A 297 62.01 60.02 19.69
N GLU A 298 61.99 58.73 19.37
CA GLU A 298 62.71 57.70 20.14
C GLU A 298 64.23 57.86 20.02
N ALA A 299 64.77 58.22 18.84
CA ALA A 299 66.18 58.49 18.66
C ALA A 299 66.65 59.73 19.46
N GLU A 300 65.83 60.78 19.57
CA GLU A 300 66.08 61.92 20.46
C GLU A 300 65.96 61.55 21.94
N GLN A 301 64.90 60.83 22.33
CA GLN A 301 64.72 60.30 23.68
C GLN A 301 65.91 59.43 24.09
N GLU A 302 66.41 58.56 23.21
CA GLU A 302 67.58 57.75 23.48
C GLU A 302 68.88 58.56 23.53
N ARG A 303 69.07 59.61 22.71
CA ARG A 303 70.22 60.52 22.88
C ARG A 303 70.20 61.16 24.27
N ILE A 304 69.04 61.70 24.68
CA ILE A 304 68.83 62.32 25.99
C ILE A 304 69.00 61.31 27.14
N LYS A 305 68.52 60.07 26.99
CA LYS A 305 68.73 58.98 27.96
C LYS A 305 70.21 58.61 28.04
N ARG A 306 70.88 58.32 26.92
CA ARG A 306 72.31 57.95 26.86
C ARG A 306 73.22 59.03 27.44
N GLU A 307 72.87 60.31 27.33
CA GLU A 307 73.59 61.42 27.98
C GLU A 307 73.35 61.47 29.49
N LYS A 308 72.08 61.39 29.92
CA LYS A 308 71.72 61.33 31.35
C LYS A 308 72.30 60.09 32.03
N GLU A 309 72.35 58.95 31.36
CA GLU A 309 72.93 57.70 31.85
C GLU A 309 74.46 57.77 31.99
N LYS A 310 75.16 58.44 31.07
CA LYS A 310 76.60 58.73 31.23
C LYS A 310 76.86 59.54 32.49
N GLU A 311 76.10 60.62 32.71
CA GLU A 311 76.32 61.47 33.89
C GLU A 311 75.82 60.79 35.19
N ILE A 312 74.71 60.03 35.16
CA ILE A 312 74.28 59.17 36.28
C ILE A 312 75.35 58.10 36.59
N THR A 313 75.99 57.51 35.59
CA THR A 313 77.07 56.52 35.77
C THR A 313 78.31 57.17 36.38
N ARG A 314 78.67 58.38 35.91
CA ARG A 314 79.77 59.19 36.47
C ARG A 314 79.50 59.56 37.94
N LEU A 315 78.29 60.02 38.26
CA LEU A 315 77.86 60.34 39.63
C LEU A 315 77.80 59.10 40.52
N ARG A 316 77.30 57.96 40.02
CA ARG A 316 77.31 56.68 40.73
C ARG A 316 78.74 56.20 41.01
N ALA A 317 79.67 56.32 40.05
CA ALA A 317 81.07 55.96 40.24
C ALA A 317 81.76 56.86 41.29
N LEU A 318 81.45 58.16 41.31
CA LEU A 318 81.90 59.09 42.36
C LEU A 318 81.33 58.74 43.74
N GLN A 319 80.03 58.49 43.82
CA GLN A 319 79.36 58.09 45.07
C GLN A 319 79.87 56.73 45.58
N GLN A 320 80.15 55.78 44.68
CA GLN A 320 80.66 54.47 45.06
C GLN A 320 82.08 54.58 45.63
N ARG A 321 83.00 55.26 44.94
CA ARG A 321 84.35 55.56 45.48
C ARG A 321 84.30 56.26 46.85
N ALA A 322 83.34 57.15 47.06
CA ALA A 322 83.13 57.82 48.36
C ALA A 322 82.53 56.92 49.45
N LYS A 323 81.81 55.84 49.10
CA LYS A 323 81.40 54.77 50.03
C LYS A 323 82.55 53.82 50.32
N ASP A 324 83.27 53.39 49.29
CA ASP A 324 84.40 52.45 49.39
C ASP A 324 85.48 53.03 50.31
N TYR A 325 85.85 54.30 50.12
CA TYR A 325 86.77 55.03 51.01
C TYR A 325 86.28 55.13 52.47
N LYS A 326 84.97 55.26 52.70
CA LYS A 326 84.40 55.22 54.07
C LYS A 326 84.45 53.82 54.66
N ALA A 327 84.17 52.78 53.86
CA ALA A 327 84.27 51.39 54.28
C ALA A 327 85.72 51.02 54.64
N GLU A 328 86.72 51.53 53.94
CA GLU A 328 88.14 51.41 54.31
C GLU A 328 88.44 52.08 55.65
N GLN A 329 87.98 53.32 55.87
CA GLN A 329 88.15 54.01 57.16
C GLN A 329 87.47 53.26 58.32
N ASP A 330 86.27 52.72 58.11
CA ASP A 330 85.54 51.98 59.14
C ASP A 330 86.10 50.56 59.36
N ALA A 331 86.68 49.91 58.34
CA ALA A 331 87.45 48.67 58.51
C ALA A 331 88.74 48.90 59.34
N ILE A 332 89.44 50.02 59.10
CA ILE A 332 90.59 50.44 59.93
C ILE A 332 90.13 50.75 61.37
N ARG A 333 88.97 51.41 61.53
CA ARG A 333 88.37 51.69 62.85
C ARG A 333 87.99 50.41 63.58
N ALA A 334 87.38 49.44 62.89
CA ALA A 334 87.02 48.13 63.45
C ALA A 334 88.25 47.36 63.93
N LYS A 335 89.31 47.26 63.12
CA LYS A 335 90.59 46.64 63.54
C LYS A 335 91.18 47.31 64.78
N ARG A 336 91.21 48.65 64.84
CA ARG A 336 91.68 49.39 66.03
C ARG A 336 90.82 49.13 67.26
N SER A 337 89.50 49.06 67.12
CA SER A 337 88.59 48.71 68.22
C SER A 337 88.78 47.27 68.71
N GLN A 338 89.05 46.34 67.80
CA GLN A 338 89.38 44.96 68.12
C GLN A 338 90.71 44.87 68.87
N ASP A 339 91.79 45.49 68.35
CA ASP A 339 93.10 45.59 69.01
C ASP A 339 93.01 46.20 70.43
N ILE A 340 92.20 47.24 70.63
CA ILE A 340 91.98 47.87 71.93
C ILE A 340 91.25 46.92 72.89
N SER A 341 90.27 46.17 72.39
CA SER A 341 89.52 45.18 73.18
C SER A 341 90.41 43.99 73.58
N ASP A 342 91.21 43.51 72.64
CA ASP A 342 92.26 42.50 72.83
C ASP A 342 93.29 42.91 73.88
N ARG A 343 93.80 44.15 73.81
CA ARG A 343 94.73 44.72 74.81
C ARG A 343 94.08 44.82 76.19
N LYS A 344 92.82 45.27 76.27
CA LYS A 344 92.06 45.33 77.53
C LYS A 344 91.85 43.93 78.11
N TRP A 345 91.49 42.94 77.30
CA TRP A 345 91.32 41.55 77.73
C TRP A 345 92.64 40.95 78.24
N ARG A 346 93.75 41.09 77.52
CA ARG A 346 95.08 40.64 77.98
C ARG A 346 95.48 41.28 79.32
N MET A 347 95.22 42.58 79.49
CA MET A 347 95.46 43.28 80.76
C MET A 347 94.56 42.78 81.90
N GLN A 348 93.27 42.52 81.64
CA GLN A 348 92.35 41.95 82.62
C GLN A 348 92.73 40.53 83.03
N GLN A 349 93.12 39.67 82.07
CA GLN A 349 93.63 38.32 82.37
C GLN A 349 94.89 38.38 83.22
N LYS A 350 95.84 39.28 82.91
CA LYS A 350 97.03 39.50 83.73
C LYS A 350 96.66 39.97 85.15
N GLN A 351 95.75 40.92 85.29
CA GLN A 351 95.29 41.41 86.60
C GLN A 351 94.56 40.34 87.42
N LEU A 352 93.79 39.45 86.78
CA LEU A 352 93.14 38.31 87.45
C LEU A 352 94.17 37.26 87.90
N ALA A 353 95.19 36.98 87.08
CA ALA A 353 96.29 36.10 87.45
C ALA A 353 97.13 36.69 88.60
N GLU A 354 97.47 37.99 88.54
CA GLU A 354 98.18 38.68 89.62
C GLU A 354 97.37 38.71 90.92
N LYS A 355 96.04 38.90 90.87
CA LYS A 355 95.18 38.80 92.06
C LYS A 355 95.21 37.40 92.66
N LYS A 356 94.93 36.36 91.87
CA LYS A 356 94.99 34.95 92.33
C LYS A 356 96.35 34.61 92.95
N ALA A 357 97.45 35.03 92.34
CA ALA A 357 98.80 34.80 92.87
C ALA A 357 99.04 35.51 94.22
N ARG A 358 98.54 36.74 94.39
CA ARG A 358 98.59 37.47 95.68
C ARG A 358 97.70 36.80 96.73
N ASP A 359 96.49 36.38 96.37
CA ASP A 359 95.55 35.72 97.27
C ASP A 359 96.08 34.34 97.74
N GLU A 360 96.69 33.57 96.83
CA GLU A 360 97.41 32.33 97.17
C GLU A 360 98.63 32.58 98.06
N ALA A 361 99.43 33.63 97.79
CA ALA A 361 100.58 33.98 98.60
C ALA A 361 100.15 34.39 100.02
N ASN A 362 99.07 35.17 100.14
CA ASN A 362 98.46 35.54 101.41
C ASN A 362 97.96 34.30 102.16
N LEU A 363 97.25 33.38 101.51
CA LEU A 363 96.79 32.12 102.13
C LEU A 363 97.97 31.24 102.61
N LYS A 364 99.06 31.17 101.84
CA LYS A 364 100.31 30.47 102.24
C LYS A 364 100.97 31.15 103.44
N ALA A 365 101.04 32.49 103.46
CA ALA A 365 101.57 33.26 104.58
C ALA A 365 100.72 33.12 105.85
N SER A 366 99.39 33.19 105.76
CA SER A 366 98.48 32.98 106.89
C SER A 366 98.56 31.56 107.45
N ARG A 367 98.71 30.53 106.59
CA ARG A 367 98.97 29.15 107.06
C ARG A 367 100.31 29.03 107.79
N LEU A 368 101.38 29.63 107.27
CA LEU A 368 102.68 29.66 107.95
C LEU A 368 102.64 30.41 109.28
N ALA A 369 101.90 31.51 109.37
CA ALA A 369 101.68 32.23 110.62
C ALA A 369 100.85 31.41 111.62
N GLN A 370 99.83 30.69 111.17
CA GLN A 370 99.03 29.78 112.01
C GLN A 370 99.88 28.62 112.56
N VAL A 371 100.75 28.03 111.74
CA VAL A 371 101.71 26.99 112.16
C VAL A 371 102.69 27.55 113.18
N LYS A 372 103.35 28.68 112.90
CA LYS A 372 104.29 29.33 113.84
C LYS A 372 103.65 29.71 115.17
N ASN A 373 102.41 30.19 115.16
CA ASN A 373 101.69 30.49 116.40
C ASN A 373 101.39 29.21 117.19
N LYS A 374 101.05 28.10 116.53
CA LYS A 374 100.86 26.80 117.20
C LYS A 374 102.18 26.26 117.79
N GLU A 375 103.27 26.34 117.03
CA GLU A 375 104.63 25.99 117.49
C GLU A 375 105.05 26.83 118.71
N TYR A 376 104.75 28.13 118.69
CA TYR A 376 105.02 29.04 119.81
C TYR A 376 104.18 28.73 121.07
N CYS A 377 102.90 28.39 120.91
CA CYS A 377 102.07 27.91 122.03
C CYS A 377 102.62 26.62 122.63
N MET A 378 102.97 25.63 121.80
CA MET A 378 103.57 24.37 122.24
C MET A 378 104.91 24.59 122.96
N MET A 379 105.74 25.54 122.48
CA MET A 379 106.98 25.95 123.16
C MET A 379 106.72 26.61 124.52
N LEU A 380 105.67 27.44 124.64
CA LEU A 380 105.28 28.04 125.92
C LEU A 380 104.76 27.00 126.91
N GLU A 381 104.00 26.01 126.45
CA GLU A 381 103.50 24.90 127.27
C GLU A 381 104.66 24.03 127.77
N ALA A 382 105.54 23.56 126.87
CA ALA A 382 106.72 22.78 127.25
C ALA A 382 107.71 23.54 128.17
N ASN A 383 107.80 24.88 128.05
CA ASN A 383 108.61 25.69 128.96
C ASN A 383 107.95 25.91 130.33
N ARG A 384 106.61 25.91 130.42
CA ARG A 384 105.90 25.89 131.71
C ARG A 384 106.14 24.56 132.42
N GLU A 385 105.94 23.44 131.73
CA GLU A 385 106.17 22.10 132.27
C GLU A 385 107.60 21.93 132.82
N LYS A 386 108.62 22.39 132.08
CA LYS A 386 110.01 22.46 132.58
C LYS A 386 110.13 23.31 133.84
N ALA A 387 109.58 24.53 133.84
CA ALA A 387 109.65 25.42 134.99
C ALA A 387 108.85 24.91 136.21
N ASP A 388 107.83 24.05 136.03
CA ASP A 388 107.14 23.32 137.09
C ASP A 388 108.01 22.18 137.64
N MET A 389 108.63 21.38 136.77
CA MET A 389 109.58 20.32 137.17
C MET A 389 110.80 20.88 137.92
N GLU A 390 111.43 21.95 137.40
CA GLU A 390 112.57 22.62 138.04
C GLU A 390 112.20 23.16 139.44
N ARG A 391 110.96 23.63 139.64
CA ARG A 391 110.45 24.05 140.96
C ARG A 391 110.28 22.88 141.91
N VAL A 392 109.84 21.71 141.44
CA VAL A 392 109.75 20.49 142.26
C VAL A 392 111.14 20.02 142.68
N ASP A 393 112.10 19.98 141.76
CA ASP A 393 113.49 19.57 142.06
C ASP A 393 114.18 20.54 143.04
N GLN A 394 114.01 21.86 142.86
CA GLN A 394 114.55 22.86 143.79
C GLN A 394 113.94 22.73 145.19
N LEU A 395 112.62 22.50 145.31
CA LEU A 395 111.97 22.27 146.61
C LEU A 395 112.48 20.99 147.28
N ALA A 396 112.73 19.93 146.52
CA ALA A 396 113.30 18.68 147.02
C ALA A 396 114.78 18.80 147.46
N GLN A 397 115.54 19.74 146.87
CA GLN A 397 116.91 20.06 147.28
C GLN A 397 116.92 20.91 148.57
N ILE A 398 116.16 22.01 148.60
CA ILE A 398 116.05 22.92 149.76
C ILE A 398 115.56 22.20 151.02
N ALA A 399 114.69 21.18 150.87
CA ALA A 399 114.24 20.36 151.99
C ALA A 399 115.40 19.56 152.64
N LYS A 400 116.30 18.98 151.83
CA LYS A 400 117.44 18.19 152.31
C LYS A 400 118.51 19.05 152.98
N GLU A 401 118.78 20.24 152.43
CA GLU A 401 119.76 21.18 153.00
C GLU A 401 119.35 21.63 154.41
N LYS A 402 118.07 21.93 154.62
CA LYS A 402 117.55 22.35 155.93
C LYS A 402 117.65 21.27 157.01
N GLU A 403 117.50 20.00 156.67
CA GLU A 403 117.73 18.91 157.63
C GLU A 403 119.20 18.77 158.06
N VAL A 404 120.15 19.23 157.24
CA VAL A 404 121.58 19.24 157.56
C VAL A 404 121.92 20.48 158.40
N GLU A 405 121.44 21.66 158.00
CA GLU A 405 121.64 22.90 158.77
C GLU A 405 121.08 22.82 160.20
N GLN A 406 119.91 22.20 160.40
CA GLN A 406 119.32 22.08 161.74
C GLN A 406 120.21 21.27 162.70
N LYS A 407 120.73 20.13 162.23
CA LYS A 407 121.61 19.25 163.03
C LYS A 407 122.91 19.97 163.42
N TYR A 408 123.54 20.66 162.47
CA TYR A 408 124.75 21.45 162.72
C TYR A 408 124.51 22.62 163.71
N ASN A 409 123.37 23.30 163.61
CA ASN A 409 123.02 24.39 164.52
C ASN A 409 122.77 23.92 165.97
N GLU A 410 122.18 22.74 166.19
CA GLU A 410 122.02 22.19 167.54
C GLU A 410 123.37 21.91 168.23
N GLU A 411 124.34 21.35 167.49
CA GLU A 411 125.68 21.07 168.00
C GLU A 411 126.44 22.37 168.31
N ALA A 412 126.37 23.36 167.41
CA ALA A 412 126.95 24.68 167.60
C ALA A 412 126.37 25.42 168.83
N GLN A 413 125.06 25.32 169.08
CA GLN A 413 124.42 25.93 170.25
C GLN A 413 124.89 25.29 171.57
N ARG A 414 125.06 23.96 171.63
CA ARG A 414 125.59 23.27 172.81
C ARG A 414 127.03 23.72 173.13
N HIS A 415 127.88 23.84 172.11
CA HIS A 415 129.24 24.36 172.25
C HIS A 415 129.27 25.83 172.72
N ALA A 416 128.43 26.67 172.11
CA ALA A 416 128.34 28.10 172.44
C ALA A 416 127.68 28.39 173.80
N ALA A 417 127.02 27.42 174.44
CA ALA A 417 126.55 27.54 175.81
C ALA A 417 127.72 27.39 176.80
N SER A 418 128.55 26.36 176.61
CA SER A 418 129.69 26.05 177.50
C SER A 418 130.72 27.19 177.57
N LEU A 419 131.12 27.75 176.43
CA LEU A 419 132.06 28.88 176.37
C LEU A 419 131.55 30.13 177.12
N ARG A 420 130.23 30.40 177.07
CA ARG A 420 129.62 31.55 177.76
C ARG A 420 129.58 31.40 179.28
N GLN A 421 129.81 30.19 179.80
CA GLN A 421 129.92 29.93 181.24
C GLN A 421 131.34 30.25 181.73
N GLN A 422 132.37 29.77 181.03
CA GLN A 422 133.78 30.06 181.33
C GLN A 422 134.14 31.55 181.31
N VAL A 423 133.58 32.33 180.37
CA VAL A 423 133.84 33.78 180.28
C VAL A 423 133.36 34.51 181.54
N LYS A 424 132.17 34.19 182.07
CA LYS A 424 131.62 34.82 183.28
C LYS A 424 132.48 34.58 184.51
N GLU A 425 133.07 33.40 184.63
CA GLU A 425 133.96 33.04 185.74
C GLU A 425 135.27 33.85 185.70
N GLN A 426 135.83 34.09 184.49
CA GLN A 426 136.99 34.96 184.33
C GLN A 426 136.69 36.45 184.59
N GLU A 427 135.52 36.95 184.16
CA GLU A 427 135.13 38.35 184.38
C GLU A 427 134.99 38.70 185.87
N LEU A 428 134.47 37.79 186.69
CA LEU A 428 134.38 37.96 188.14
C LEU A 428 135.78 38.03 188.79
N LEU A 429 136.68 37.11 188.47
CA LEU A 429 138.07 37.12 188.93
C LEU A 429 138.84 38.39 188.47
N ALA A 430 138.48 38.95 187.32
CA ALA A 430 139.02 40.21 186.82
C ALA A 430 138.40 41.47 187.47
N ALA A 431 137.24 41.36 188.13
CA ALA A 431 136.63 42.44 188.90
C ALA A 431 137.24 42.54 190.31
N GLU A 432 137.48 41.41 190.97
CA GLU A 432 138.07 41.35 192.32
C GLU A 432 139.50 41.90 192.33
N LYS A 433 140.35 41.45 191.41
CA LYS A 433 141.73 41.96 191.23
C LYS A 433 141.80 43.45 190.88
N ARG A 434 140.71 44.06 190.40
CA ARG A 434 140.62 45.52 190.21
C ARG A 434 140.29 46.24 191.52
N ARG A 435 139.41 45.68 192.38
CA ARG A 435 139.09 46.24 193.70
C ARG A 435 140.29 46.25 194.64
N GLU A 436 141.17 45.27 194.58
CA GLU A 436 142.39 45.23 195.41
C GLU A 436 143.35 46.38 195.06
N LYS A 437 143.64 46.58 193.77
CA LYS A 437 144.55 47.66 193.31
C LYS A 437 144.08 49.08 193.69
N PHE A 438 142.77 49.34 193.68
CA PHE A 438 142.26 50.64 194.14
C PHE A 438 142.52 50.87 195.65
N LYS A 439 142.41 49.83 196.49
CA LYS A 439 142.72 49.88 197.93
C LYS A 439 144.23 49.97 198.24
N GLU A 440 145.10 49.78 197.25
CA GLU A 440 146.53 50.08 197.37
C GLU A 440 146.81 51.54 196.99
N ALA A 441 146.18 52.04 195.92
CA ALA A 441 146.30 53.44 195.50
C ALA A 441 145.80 54.45 196.56
N GLU A 442 144.71 54.14 197.27
CA GLU A 442 144.19 55.01 198.35
C GLU A 442 145.21 55.16 199.50
N ARG A 443 145.86 54.06 199.93
CA ARG A 443 146.87 54.09 201.00
C ARG A 443 148.10 54.92 200.62
N MET A 444 148.55 54.84 199.36
CA MET A 444 149.66 55.68 198.87
C MET A 444 149.35 57.18 198.97
N PHE A 445 148.10 57.59 198.70
CA PHE A 445 147.66 58.98 198.81
C PHE A 445 147.67 59.52 200.25
N GLU A 446 147.40 58.67 201.24
CA GLU A 446 147.39 59.06 202.64
C GLU A 446 148.80 59.21 203.23
N GLU A 447 149.75 58.38 202.79
CA GLU A 447 151.17 58.49 203.20
C GLU A 447 151.82 59.81 202.72
N ASP A 448 151.64 60.19 201.45
CA ASP A 448 152.18 61.46 200.94
C ASP A 448 151.48 62.69 201.56
N ARG A 449 150.23 62.57 201.99
CA ARG A 449 149.53 63.62 202.75
C ARG A 449 150.18 63.85 204.12
N GLN A 450 150.57 62.79 204.82
CA GLN A 450 151.33 62.89 206.08
C GLN A 450 152.75 63.46 205.86
N ARG A 451 153.35 63.20 204.70
CA ARG A 451 154.68 63.70 204.34
C ARG A 451 154.70 65.22 204.16
N ASN A 452 153.68 65.79 203.52
CA ASN A 452 153.54 67.24 203.33
C ASN A 452 153.29 68.00 204.64
N MET A 453 152.56 67.43 205.61
CA MET A 453 152.36 68.06 206.92
C MET A 453 153.69 68.27 207.66
N ARG A 454 154.57 67.26 207.68
CA ARG A 454 155.90 67.34 208.32
C ARG A 454 156.79 68.42 207.68
N LEU A 455 156.66 68.63 206.37
CA LEU A 455 157.39 69.68 205.64
C LEU A 455 156.90 71.10 206.02
N LEU A 456 155.61 71.29 206.28
CA LEU A 456 155.05 72.58 206.68
C LEU A 456 155.52 73.00 208.08
N GLU A 457 155.56 72.08 209.05
CA GLU A 457 156.04 72.36 210.42
C GLU A 457 157.50 72.82 210.44
N VAL A 458 158.38 72.13 209.69
CA VAL A 458 159.80 72.52 209.56
C VAL A 458 159.94 73.91 208.91
N LYS A 459 159.07 74.22 207.95
CA LYS A 459 159.05 75.52 207.25
C LYS A 459 158.58 76.65 208.15
N GLN A 460 157.67 76.39 209.09
CA GLN A 460 157.23 77.38 210.10
C GLN A 460 158.31 77.64 211.15
N ARG A 461 159.00 76.61 211.65
CA ARG A 461 160.10 76.78 212.63
C ARG A 461 161.18 77.73 212.10
N LYS A 462 161.62 77.55 210.84
CA LYS A 462 162.59 78.44 210.18
C LYS A 462 162.13 79.89 209.96
N LEU A 463 160.83 80.17 210.01
CA LEU A 463 160.30 81.55 209.89
C LEU A 463 160.29 82.31 211.22
N GLN A 464 160.45 81.62 212.34
CA GLN A 464 160.50 82.24 213.67
C GLN A 464 161.93 82.61 214.11
N GLU A 465 162.97 82.07 213.46
CA GLU A 465 164.39 82.34 213.75
C GLU A 465 164.94 83.62 213.05
N LEU A 466 164.08 84.43 212.42
CA LEU A 466 164.46 85.63 211.64
C LEU A 466 163.80 86.94 212.12
N LYS A 467 163.42 87.00 213.40
CA LYS A 467 163.03 88.22 214.14
C LYS A 467 163.50 88.15 215.59
#